data_AF-A0A8I7BCT8-F1
#
_entry.id   AF-A0A8I7BCT8-F1
#
_cell.length_a   1.000
_cell.length_b   1.000
_cell.length_c   1.000
_cell.angle_alpha   90.00
_cell.angle_beta   90.00
_cell.angle_gamma   90.00
#
_symmetry.space_group_name_H-M   'P 1'
#
loop_
_entity.id
_entity.type
_entity.pdbx_description
1 polymer ?
#
loop_
_entity_poly.entity_id
_entity_poly.type
_entity_poly.pdbx_seq_one_letter_code
_entity_poly.pdbx_strand_id
1 'polypeptide(L)'
;MGIENSALDVCSEHRMPPERRVAFEGFETGRRFLVCAQPQPQNCGFVGWVDPEWPHTMQNALLKLWEMLEDNKSARRDDNLENSLKNHQLTEEKRNLDANYDKLVEDVNQLFNAQEERVMDLSYLKDKMNAHGAESSSDVVAVMKTEIEKKEAEIMEFKGKYSVLMNLAEAQGRVIRTQKANHLKEKEKLSEENYNLKVQVDKLTNSEEKLNDDIVVLNIHIDGLKKGIENLIKRGDELKLQIADQLMALEKNQEKLKMIRDILDG
;
A
#
# COMPACT_ATOMS: atom_id res chain seq x y z
N MET A 1 -22.87 -9.38 -43.31
CA MET A 1 -24.34 -9.35 -43.16
C MET A 1 -24.68 -9.57 -41.70
N GLY A 2 -25.55 -8.73 -41.15
CA GLY A 2 -25.95 -8.73 -39.74
C GLY A 2 -26.26 -7.30 -39.28
N ILE A 3 -27.17 -6.61 -39.97
CA ILE A 3 -27.76 -5.38 -39.44
C ILE A 3 -28.79 -5.83 -38.41
N GLU A 4 -28.43 -5.81 -37.14
CA GLU A 4 -29.39 -6.01 -36.05
C GLU A 4 -30.23 -4.73 -35.91
N ASN A 5 -31.36 -4.72 -36.60
CA ASN A 5 -32.48 -3.82 -36.32
C ASN A 5 -33.09 -4.22 -34.97
N SER A 6 -32.50 -3.79 -33.86
CA SER A 6 -33.16 -3.84 -32.55
C SER A 6 -33.94 -2.55 -32.37
N ALA A 7 -35.20 -2.68 -31.95
CA ALA A 7 -36.12 -1.58 -31.73
C ALA A 7 -35.46 -0.43 -30.96
N LEU A 8 -35.74 0.80 -31.37
CA LEU A 8 -35.23 2.03 -30.77
C LEU A 8 -35.64 2.08 -29.28
N ASP A 9 -34.80 1.54 -28.41
CA ASP A 9 -34.85 1.85 -26.98
C ASP A 9 -34.65 3.35 -26.89
N VAL A 10 -35.70 4.08 -26.53
CA VAL A 10 -35.62 5.52 -26.33
C VAL A 10 -35.46 5.79 -24.84
N CYS A 11 -34.72 6.83 -24.50
CA CYS A 11 -34.70 7.34 -23.14
C CYS A 11 -36.16 7.56 -22.64
N SER A 12 -36.52 6.98 -21.50
CA SER A 12 -37.89 7.00 -20.97
C SER A 12 -38.43 8.42 -20.76
N GLU A 13 -37.59 9.34 -20.29
CA GLU A 13 -37.98 10.73 -20.04
C GLU A 13 -37.86 11.62 -21.28
N HIS A 14 -36.75 11.54 -22.02
CA HIS A 14 -36.44 12.49 -23.09
C HIS A 14 -36.85 12.02 -24.49
N ARG A 15 -37.24 10.75 -24.65
CA ARG A 15 -37.66 10.12 -25.92
C ARG A 15 -36.65 10.27 -27.06
N MET A 16 -35.40 10.50 -26.72
CA MET A 16 -34.28 10.62 -27.64
C MET A 16 -33.55 9.26 -27.73
N PRO A 17 -32.87 8.96 -28.85
CA PRO A 17 -31.98 7.82 -28.95
C PRO A 17 -30.91 7.88 -27.85
N PRO A 18 -30.71 6.81 -27.07
CA PRO A 18 -29.70 6.73 -26.03
C PRO A 18 -28.32 6.54 -26.65
N GLU A 19 -27.30 6.95 -25.89
CA GLU A 19 -25.91 6.74 -26.26
C GLU A 19 -25.45 5.36 -25.79
N ARG A 20 -24.75 4.62 -26.65
CA ARG A 20 -24.18 3.31 -26.29
C ARG A 20 -22.79 3.49 -25.67
N ARG A 21 -22.58 2.91 -24.50
CA ARG A 21 -21.32 2.90 -23.75
C ARG A 21 -20.91 1.48 -23.36
N VAL A 22 -19.68 1.34 -22.89
CA VAL A 22 -19.12 0.09 -22.37
C VAL A 22 -18.69 0.32 -20.94
N ALA A 23 -19.05 -0.58 -20.05
CA ALA A 23 -18.65 -0.52 -18.66
C ALA A 23 -17.16 -0.79 -18.55
N PHE A 24 -16.46 0.06 -17.81
CA PHE A 24 -15.00 0.02 -17.69
C PHE A 24 -14.54 -0.22 -16.25
N GLU A 25 -15.46 -0.51 -15.32
CA GLU A 25 -15.17 -0.73 -13.90
C GLU A 25 -15.99 -1.90 -13.35
N GLY A 26 -15.44 -2.55 -12.31
CA GLY A 26 -16.12 -3.59 -11.54
C GLY A 26 -16.41 -4.87 -12.32
N PHE A 27 -17.32 -5.69 -11.78
CA PHE A 27 -17.69 -6.98 -12.36
C PHE A 27 -18.48 -6.88 -13.66
N GLU A 28 -18.89 -5.67 -14.08
CA GLU A 28 -19.57 -5.42 -15.35
C GLU A 28 -18.64 -5.00 -16.48
N THR A 29 -17.33 -4.95 -16.21
CA THR A 29 -16.31 -4.57 -17.18
C THR A 29 -16.50 -5.30 -18.52
N GLY A 30 -16.53 -4.52 -19.60
CA GLY A 30 -16.70 -5.00 -20.97
C GLY A 30 -18.15 -5.11 -21.45
N ARG A 31 -19.17 -5.01 -20.57
CA ARG A 31 -20.58 -5.04 -20.98
C ARG A 31 -21.03 -3.72 -21.58
N ARG A 32 -21.84 -3.80 -22.63
CA ARG A 32 -22.45 -2.64 -23.30
C ARG A 32 -23.75 -2.23 -22.61
N PHE A 33 -23.91 -0.94 -22.40
CA PHE A 33 -25.11 -0.33 -21.86
C PHE A 33 -25.50 0.94 -22.65
N LEU A 34 -26.77 1.31 -22.54
CA LEU A 34 -27.38 2.49 -23.12
C LEU A 34 -27.58 3.53 -22.02
N VAL A 35 -27.27 4.80 -22.30
CA VAL A 35 -27.50 5.91 -21.38
C VAL A 35 -28.27 7.05 -22.03
N CYS A 36 -28.91 7.89 -21.21
CA CYS A 36 -29.49 9.13 -21.70
C CYS A 36 -28.42 10.01 -22.39
N ALA A 37 -28.69 10.45 -23.63
CA ALA A 37 -27.78 11.29 -24.41
C ALA A 37 -27.80 12.79 -24.00
N GLN A 38 -28.71 13.20 -23.11
CA GLN A 38 -28.73 14.57 -22.61
C GLN A 38 -27.46 14.88 -21.79
N PRO A 39 -26.85 16.07 -21.97
CA PRO A 39 -25.72 16.49 -21.15
C PRO A 39 -26.16 16.74 -19.70
N GLN A 40 -25.23 16.65 -18.75
CA GLN A 40 -25.51 17.10 -17.38
C GLN A 40 -25.75 18.62 -17.36
N PRO A 41 -26.68 19.13 -16.53
CA PRO A 41 -27.48 18.42 -15.52
C PRO A 41 -28.82 17.86 -16.03
N GLN A 42 -29.14 18.01 -17.32
CA GLN A 42 -30.41 17.57 -17.94
C GLN A 42 -30.47 16.05 -18.16
N ASN A 43 -29.45 15.30 -17.74
CA ASN A 43 -29.40 13.86 -17.87
C ASN A 43 -30.30 13.19 -16.81
N CYS A 44 -31.34 12.47 -17.25
CA CYS A 44 -32.28 11.77 -16.37
C CYS A 44 -31.72 10.52 -15.66
N GLY A 45 -30.48 10.11 -15.96
CA GLY A 45 -29.89 8.91 -15.36
C GLY A 45 -30.40 7.58 -15.92
N PHE A 46 -31.11 7.58 -17.06
CA PHE A 46 -31.49 6.33 -17.74
C PHE A 46 -30.27 5.46 -18.03
N VAL A 47 -30.35 4.17 -17.66
CA VAL A 47 -29.37 3.12 -17.94
C VAL A 47 -30.11 1.85 -18.36
N GLY A 48 -29.74 1.26 -19.49
CA GLY A 48 -30.25 -0.04 -19.94
C GLY A 48 -29.12 -0.95 -20.43
N TRP A 49 -29.10 -2.23 -20.04
CA TRP A 49 -28.05 -3.16 -20.44
C TRP A 49 -28.37 -3.82 -21.79
N VAL A 50 -27.40 -3.82 -22.70
CA VAL A 50 -27.50 -4.48 -24.02
C VAL A 50 -27.03 -5.93 -23.93
N ASP A 51 -25.91 -6.15 -23.23
CA ASP A 51 -25.35 -7.48 -23.05
C ASP A 51 -25.97 -8.15 -21.81
N PRO A 52 -26.19 -9.47 -21.83
CA PRO A 52 -26.65 -10.20 -20.65
C PRO A 52 -25.63 -10.10 -19.51
N GLU A 53 -26.08 -10.40 -18.29
CA GLU A 53 -25.17 -10.50 -17.15
C GLU A 53 -24.08 -11.54 -17.41
N TRP A 54 -22.86 -11.22 -17.00
CA TRP A 54 -21.78 -12.18 -17.02
C TRP A 54 -22.14 -13.39 -16.15
N PRO A 55 -21.78 -14.62 -16.56
CA PRO A 55 -21.83 -15.76 -15.65
C PRO A 55 -21.03 -15.46 -14.38
N HIS A 56 -21.46 -15.97 -13.21
CA HIS A 56 -20.80 -15.68 -11.94
C HIS A 56 -19.29 -15.94 -11.94
N THR A 57 -18.82 -16.98 -12.65
CA THR A 57 -17.39 -17.25 -12.80
C THR A 57 -16.63 -16.07 -13.41
N MET A 58 -17.23 -15.42 -14.41
CA MET A 58 -16.64 -14.25 -15.07
C MET A 58 -16.75 -12.99 -14.19
N GLN A 59 -17.88 -12.80 -13.50
CA GLN A 59 -18.03 -11.71 -12.53
C GLN A 59 -16.95 -11.77 -11.45
N ASN A 60 -16.71 -12.96 -10.88
CA ASN A 60 -15.67 -13.18 -9.87
C ASN A 60 -14.26 -12.94 -10.42
N ALA A 61 -13.98 -13.39 -11.64
CA ALA A 61 -12.70 -13.17 -12.29
C ALA A 61 -12.44 -11.66 -12.52
N LEU A 62 -13.45 -10.93 -13.00
CA LEU A 62 -13.36 -9.48 -13.20
C LEU A 62 -13.15 -8.74 -11.87
N LEU A 63 -13.89 -9.12 -10.83
CA LEU A 63 -13.74 -8.52 -9.50
C LEU A 63 -12.31 -8.73 -8.96
N LYS A 64 -11.79 -9.95 -9.03
CA LYS A 64 -10.42 -10.27 -8.59
C LYS A 64 -9.35 -9.51 -9.38
N LEU A 65 -9.54 -9.34 -10.69
CA LEU A 65 -8.64 -8.53 -11.51
C LEU A 65 -8.64 -7.05 -11.10
N TRP A 66 -9.80 -6.51 -10.72
CA TRP A 66 -9.91 -5.14 -10.19
C TRP A 66 -9.23 -4.98 -8.84
N GLU A 67 -9.46 -5.90 -7.90
CA GLU A 67 -8.77 -5.93 -6.60
C GLU A 67 -7.25 -5.94 -6.81
N MET A 68 -6.74 -6.84 -7.65
CA MET A 68 -5.31 -6.91 -7.98
C MET A 68 -4.77 -5.62 -8.61
N LEU A 69 -5.56 -4.95 -9.45
CA LEU A 69 -5.17 -3.69 -10.06
C LEU A 69 -5.10 -2.55 -9.03
N GLU A 70 -6.05 -2.50 -8.10
CA GLU A 70 -6.06 -1.53 -7.01
C GLU A 70 -4.89 -1.73 -6.05
N ASP A 71 -4.62 -2.98 -5.66
CA ASP A 71 -3.46 -3.37 -4.86
C ASP A 71 -2.16 -2.97 -5.57
N ASN A 72 -2.04 -3.26 -6.87
CA ASN A 72 -0.86 -2.89 -7.64
C ASN A 72 -0.68 -1.37 -7.73
N LYS A 73 -1.76 -0.62 -7.94
CA LYS A 73 -1.73 0.84 -7.92
C LYS A 73 -1.30 1.37 -6.55
N SER A 74 -1.77 0.75 -5.46
CA SER A 74 -1.39 1.15 -4.11
C SER A 74 0.08 0.88 -3.81
N ALA A 75 0.56 -0.34 -4.08
CA ALA A 75 1.96 -0.69 -3.91
C ALA A 75 2.90 0.26 -4.67
N ARG A 76 2.56 0.61 -5.92
CA ARG A 76 3.33 1.60 -6.69
C ARG A 76 3.33 2.99 -6.07
N ARG A 77 2.22 3.44 -5.48
CA ARG A 77 2.17 4.74 -4.79
C ARG A 77 3.07 4.74 -3.57
N ASP A 78 3.08 3.64 -2.81
CA ASP A 78 3.90 3.49 -1.61
C ASP A 78 5.39 3.46 -1.99
N ASP A 79 5.77 2.66 -2.99
CA ASP A 79 7.15 2.61 -3.53
C ASP A 79 7.61 3.99 -4.05
N ASN A 80 6.73 4.71 -4.76
CA ASN A 80 7.04 6.04 -5.27
C ASN A 80 7.24 7.05 -4.14
N LEU A 81 6.43 6.96 -3.08
CA LEU A 81 6.56 7.80 -1.90
C LEU A 81 7.86 7.50 -1.16
N GLU A 82 8.18 6.23 -0.94
CA GLU A 82 9.44 5.82 -0.31
C GLU A 82 10.66 6.29 -1.11
N ASN A 83 10.64 6.08 -2.44
CA ASN A 83 11.68 6.56 -3.33
C ASN A 83 11.80 8.09 -3.32
N SER A 84 10.68 8.82 -3.26
CA SER A 84 10.68 10.28 -3.16
C SER A 84 11.32 10.75 -1.86
N LEU A 85 10.97 10.15 -0.73
CA LEU A 85 11.56 10.43 0.58
C LEU A 85 13.06 10.17 0.59
N LYS A 86 13.48 9.02 0.06
CA LYS A 86 14.90 8.64 -0.03
C LYS A 86 15.69 9.59 -0.93
N ASN A 87 15.14 9.98 -2.08
CA ASN A 87 15.77 10.95 -2.97
C ASN A 87 15.90 12.33 -2.31
N HIS A 88 14.90 12.75 -1.52
CA HIS A 88 14.97 14.01 -0.78
C HIS A 88 16.10 13.98 0.25
N GLN A 89 16.18 12.92 1.06
CA GLN A 89 17.28 12.71 2.02
C GLN A 89 18.65 12.74 1.34
N LEU A 90 18.82 11.99 0.25
CA LEU A 90 20.09 11.98 -0.51
C LEU A 90 20.42 13.35 -1.09
N THR A 91 19.42 14.13 -1.48
CA THR A 91 19.62 15.50 -1.99
C THR A 91 20.10 16.43 -0.87
N GLU A 92 19.57 16.31 0.34
CA GLU A 92 20.03 17.07 1.51
C GLU A 92 21.45 16.67 1.92
N GLU A 93 21.75 15.37 1.98
CA GLU A 93 23.10 14.87 2.24
C GLU A 93 24.10 15.40 1.21
N LYS A 94 23.73 15.38 -0.07
CA LYS A 94 24.56 15.94 -1.14
C LYS A 94 24.82 17.44 -0.93
N ARG A 95 23.79 18.24 -0.63
CA ARG A 95 23.97 19.68 -0.35
C ARG A 95 24.90 19.92 0.84
N ASN A 96 24.79 19.11 1.89
CA ASN A 96 25.66 19.22 3.06
C ASN A 96 27.11 18.88 2.72
N LEU A 97 27.34 17.85 1.90
CA LEU A 97 28.67 17.49 1.41
C LEU A 97 29.27 18.58 0.52
N ASP A 98 28.47 19.14 -0.39
CA ASP A 98 28.91 20.24 -1.26
C ASP A 98 29.32 21.46 -0.41
N ALA A 99 28.52 21.86 0.58
CA ALA A 99 28.85 22.97 1.49
C ALA A 99 30.11 22.70 2.33
N ASN A 100 30.29 21.47 2.80
CA ASN A 100 31.50 21.08 3.53
C ASN A 100 32.75 21.11 2.64
N TYR A 101 32.61 20.69 1.38
CA TYR A 101 33.69 20.73 0.41
C TYR A 101 34.08 22.18 0.08
N ASP A 102 33.11 23.05 -0.17
CA ASP A 102 33.36 24.47 -0.45
C ASP A 102 34.10 25.14 0.72
N LYS A 103 33.66 24.87 1.96
CA LYS A 103 34.34 25.34 3.16
C LYS A 103 35.77 24.82 3.26
N LEU A 104 36.00 23.53 2.98
CA LEU A 104 37.34 22.95 3.01
C LEU A 104 38.27 23.62 1.98
N VAL A 105 37.76 23.91 0.78
CA VAL A 105 38.51 24.64 -0.26
C VAL A 105 38.86 26.05 0.24
N GLU A 106 37.92 26.73 0.88
CA GLU A 106 38.16 28.05 1.47
C GLU A 106 39.23 28.01 2.57
N ASP A 107 39.13 27.08 3.51
CA ASP A 107 40.10 26.89 4.59
C ASP A 107 41.51 26.60 4.04
N VAL A 108 41.62 25.77 3.00
CA VAL A 108 42.90 25.47 2.32
C VAL A 108 43.49 26.71 1.65
N ASN A 109 42.68 27.51 0.96
CA ASN A 109 43.14 28.76 0.34
C ASN A 109 43.62 29.77 1.38
N GLN A 110 42.91 29.91 2.51
CA GLN A 110 43.33 30.79 3.61
C GLN A 110 44.67 30.34 4.20
N LEU A 111 44.87 29.04 4.40
CA LEU A 111 46.14 28.49 4.87
C LEU A 111 47.29 28.76 3.90
N PHE A 112 47.04 28.62 2.59
CA PHE A 112 48.03 28.88 1.56
C PHE A 112 48.47 30.36 1.56
N ASN A 113 47.51 31.28 1.59
CA ASN A 113 47.78 32.72 1.66
C ASN A 113 48.56 33.09 2.93
N ALA A 114 48.16 32.55 4.09
CA ALA A 114 48.85 32.76 5.36
C ALA A 114 50.27 32.16 5.37
N GLN A 115 50.55 31.16 4.52
CA GLN A 115 51.90 30.62 4.35
C GLN A 115 52.74 31.53 3.44
N GLU A 116 52.19 32.04 2.34
CA GLU A 116 52.88 32.99 1.45
C GLU A 116 53.26 34.30 2.17
N GLU A 117 52.34 34.88 2.95
CA GLU A 117 52.63 36.08 3.75
C GLU A 117 53.78 35.86 4.74
N ARG A 118 53.78 34.71 5.44
CA ARG A 118 54.87 34.35 6.37
C ARG A 118 56.21 34.19 5.66
N VAL A 119 56.22 33.63 4.45
CA VAL A 119 57.45 33.50 3.64
C VAL A 119 57.96 34.88 3.21
N MET A 120 57.07 35.80 2.82
CA MET A 120 57.47 37.18 2.50
C MET A 120 58.05 37.91 3.71
N ASP A 121 57.40 37.85 4.88
CA ASP A 121 57.88 38.47 6.11
C ASP A 121 59.25 37.94 6.53
N LEU A 122 59.46 36.62 6.42
CA LEU A 122 60.75 35.98 6.68
C LEU A 122 61.84 36.49 5.74
N SER A 123 61.54 36.65 4.45
CA SER A 123 62.48 37.17 3.47
C SER A 123 62.85 38.64 3.74
N TYR A 124 61.87 39.48 4.07
CA TYR A 124 62.10 40.89 4.41
C TYR A 124 62.95 41.05 5.68
N LEU A 125 62.67 40.27 6.72
CA LEU A 125 63.47 40.25 7.95
C LEU A 125 64.89 39.73 7.70
N LYS A 126 65.05 38.71 6.85
CA LYS A 126 66.36 38.18 6.45
C LYS A 126 67.21 39.27 5.77
N ASP A 127 66.63 40.01 4.84
CA ASP A 127 67.32 41.07 4.10
C ASP A 127 67.67 42.26 5.00
N LYS A 128 66.76 42.64 5.91
CA LYS A 128 67.01 43.71 6.89
C LYS A 128 68.10 43.35 7.90
N MET A 129 68.16 42.07 8.31
CA MET A 129 69.19 41.55 9.21
C MET A 129 70.57 41.44 8.54
N ASN A 130 70.61 41.23 7.22
CA ASN A 130 71.85 41.30 6.44
C ASN A 130 72.32 42.75 6.22
N ALA A 131 71.43 43.75 6.31
CA ALA A 131 71.72 45.16 6.06
C ALA A 131 72.14 45.97 7.31
N HIS A 132 71.76 45.55 8.53
CA HIS A 132 72.12 46.24 9.78
C HIS A 132 73.05 45.38 10.65
N GLY A 133 74.27 45.88 10.86
CA GLY A 133 75.24 45.32 11.80
C GLY A 133 74.72 45.25 13.25
N ALA A 134 75.33 44.33 14.01
CA ALA A 134 74.87 43.66 15.23
C ALA A 134 74.56 44.48 16.51
N GLU A 135 74.28 45.79 16.48
CA GLU A 135 74.20 46.61 17.71
C GLU A 135 72.78 46.96 18.23
N SER A 136 71.69 46.45 17.64
CA SER A 136 70.31 46.69 18.11
C SER A 136 69.70 45.54 18.95
N SER A 137 70.54 44.67 19.53
CA SER A 137 70.16 43.30 19.86
C SER A 137 69.40 43.09 21.20
N SER A 138 69.53 43.95 22.21
CA SER A 138 69.03 43.62 23.57
C SER A 138 67.52 43.79 23.77
N ASP A 139 66.92 44.92 23.35
CA ASP A 139 65.49 45.18 23.55
C ASP A 139 64.60 44.29 22.68
N VAL A 140 65.05 43.99 21.46
CA VAL A 140 64.36 43.07 20.54
C VAL A 140 64.32 41.66 21.13
N VAL A 141 65.42 41.21 21.76
CA VAL A 141 65.48 39.91 22.43
C VAL A 141 64.55 39.84 23.64
N ALA A 142 64.41 40.92 24.41
CA ALA A 142 63.51 40.97 25.57
C ALA A 142 62.01 40.87 25.16
N VAL A 143 61.60 41.63 24.15
CA VAL A 143 60.22 41.59 23.59
C VAL A 143 59.92 40.20 23.01
N MET A 144 60.88 39.63 22.30
CA MET A 144 60.74 38.31 21.68
C MET A 144 60.61 37.21 22.75
N LYS A 145 61.31 37.33 23.88
CA LYS A 145 61.19 36.40 25.02
C LYS A 145 59.80 36.44 25.66
N THR A 146 59.24 37.62 25.92
CA THR A 146 57.88 37.72 26.49
C THR A 146 56.81 37.18 25.54
N GLU A 147 56.98 37.37 24.23
CA GLU A 147 56.05 36.84 23.24
C GLU A 147 56.16 35.32 23.11
N ILE A 148 57.36 34.75 23.28
CA ILE A 148 57.58 33.29 23.35
C ILE A 148 56.85 32.71 24.56
N GLU A 149 57.03 33.30 25.75
CA GLU A 149 56.37 32.84 26.99
C GLU A 149 54.84 32.88 26.87
N LYS A 150 54.29 33.94 26.23
CA LYS A 150 52.86 34.04 25.94
C LYS A 150 52.38 32.94 24.98
N LYS A 151 53.12 32.69 23.89
CA LYS A 151 52.78 31.63 22.93
C LYS A 151 52.89 30.23 23.54
N GLU A 152 53.83 30.00 24.45
CA GLU A 152 53.96 28.74 25.18
C GLU A 152 52.75 28.48 26.09
N ALA A 153 52.23 29.53 26.75
CA ALA A 153 51.00 29.43 27.53
C ALA A 153 49.77 29.11 26.66
N GLU A 154 49.63 29.77 25.51
CA GLU A 154 48.57 29.47 24.55
C GLU A 154 48.65 28.03 24.02
N ILE A 155 49.85 27.53 23.71
CA ILE A 155 50.08 26.14 23.27
C ILE A 155 49.64 25.15 24.36
N MET A 156 49.95 25.42 25.63
CA MET A 156 49.49 24.57 26.74
C MET A 156 47.97 24.54 26.87
N GLU A 157 47.30 25.69 26.72
CA GLU A 157 45.83 25.77 26.74
C GLU A 157 45.21 24.99 25.57
N PHE A 158 45.74 25.17 24.35
CA PHE A 158 45.28 24.43 23.17
C PHE A 158 45.46 22.92 23.32
N LYS A 159 46.56 22.47 23.91
CA LYS A 159 46.80 21.04 24.19
C LYS A 159 45.76 20.47 25.16
N GLY A 160 45.35 21.25 26.16
CA GLY A 160 44.25 20.91 27.06
C GLY A 160 42.92 20.77 26.32
N LYS A 161 42.55 21.75 25.49
CA LYS A 161 41.33 21.70 24.66
C LYS A 161 41.32 20.51 23.70
N TYR A 162 42.46 20.22 23.07
CA TYR A 162 42.63 19.07 22.18
C TYR A 162 42.39 17.74 22.90
N SER A 163 42.91 17.58 24.12
CA SER A 163 42.67 16.38 24.93
C SER A 163 41.19 16.16 25.23
N VAL A 164 40.45 17.23 25.58
CA VAL A 164 39.00 17.14 25.84
C VAL A 164 38.24 16.74 24.57
N LEU A 165 38.59 17.33 23.42
CA LEU A 165 37.97 16.99 22.14
C LEU A 165 38.19 15.52 21.75
N MET A 166 39.40 14.99 21.94
CA MET A 166 39.70 13.58 21.65
C MET A 166 38.86 12.63 22.52
N ASN A 167 38.75 12.92 23.82
CA ASN A 167 37.92 12.12 24.73
C ASN A 167 36.43 12.15 24.34
N LEU A 168 35.93 13.32 23.91
CA LEU A 168 34.55 13.47 23.46
C LEU A 168 34.29 12.68 22.17
N ALA A 169 35.19 12.76 21.20
CA ALA A 169 35.11 12.00 19.95
C ALA A 169 35.09 10.49 20.20
N GLU A 170 35.94 10.01 21.11
CA GLU A 170 35.93 8.60 21.51
C GLU A 170 34.62 8.17 22.18
N ALA A 171 34.10 9.00 23.09
CA ALA A 171 32.85 8.73 23.79
C ALA A 171 31.66 8.69 22.82
N GLN A 172 31.57 9.64 21.90
CA GLN A 172 30.57 9.66 20.83
C GLN A 172 30.68 8.40 19.97
N GLY A 173 31.90 8.02 19.57
CA GLY A 173 32.14 6.79 18.82
C GLY A 173 31.64 5.53 19.55
N ARG A 174 31.81 5.45 20.88
CA ARG A 174 31.28 4.34 21.70
C ARG A 174 29.76 4.32 21.71
N VAL A 175 29.11 5.48 21.90
CA VAL A 175 27.64 5.60 21.91
C VAL A 175 27.06 5.18 20.57
N ILE A 176 27.59 5.72 19.47
CA ILE A 176 27.14 5.41 18.10
C ILE A 176 27.26 3.91 17.81
N ARG A 177 28.41 3.29 18.15
CA ARG A 177 28.61 1.84 17.95
C ARG A 177 27.59 1.01 18.75
N THR A 178 27.32 1.40 20.00
CA THR A 178 26.38 0.71 20.87
C THR A 178 24.95 0.81 20.33
N GLN A 179 24.53 2.02 19.95
CA GLN A 179 23.22 2.25 19.33
C GLN A 179 23.06 1.44 18.05
N LYS A 180 24.06 1.45 17.16
CA LYS A 180 24.04 0.66 15.92
C LYS A 180 23.88 -0.84 16.19
N ALA A 181 24.58 -1.38 17.19
CA ALA A 181 24.45 -2.79 17.57
C ALA A 181 23.06 -3.12 18.12
N ASN A 182 22.48 -2.24 18.93
CA ASN A 182 21.13 -2.43 19.47
C ASN A 182 20.06 -2.40 18.37
N HIS A 183 20.13 -1.42 17.47
CA HIS A 183 19.21 -1.34 16.32
C HIS A 183 19.28 -2.58 15.43
N LEU A 184 20.48 -3.15 15.23
CA LEU A 184 20.63 -4.37 14.44
C LEU A 184 19.93 -5.57 15.10
N LYS A 185 20.11 -5.74 16.42
CA LYS A 185 19.43 -6.81 17.19
C LYS A 185 17.92 -6.66 17.18
N GLU A 186 17.42 -5.45 17.34
CA GLU A 186 15.98 -5.17 17.31
C GLU A 186 15.40 -5.44 15.92
N LYS A 187 16.13 -5.07 14.85
CA LYS A 187 15.76 -5.37 13.47
C LYS A 187 15.69 -6.88 13.22
N GLU A 188 16.67 -7.65 13.71
CA GLU A 188 16.66 -9.12 13.60
C GLU A 188 15.45 -9.73 14.31
N LYS A 189 15.16 -9.29 15.54
CA LYS A 189 13.99 -9.74 16.32
C LYS A 189 12.67 -9.45 15.60
N LEU A 190 12.51 -8.23 15.09
CA LEU A 190 11.31 -7.84 14.32
C LEU A 190 11.17 -8.65 13.03
N SER A 191 12.29 -8.98 12.37
CA SER A 191 12.28 -9.82 11.17
C SER A 191 11.80 -11.23 11.47
N GLU A 192 12.22 -11.82 12.59
CA GLU A 192 11.79 -13.15 13.03
C GLU A 192 10.31 -13.17 13.44
N GLU A 193 9.86 -12.15 14.18
CA GLU A 193 8.45 -11.98 14.55
C GLU A 193 7.56 -11.82 13.31
N ASN A 194 7.97 -11.01 12.33
CA ASN A 194 7.25 -10.85 11.06
C ASN A 194 7.15 -12.16 10.26
N TYR A 195 8.23 -12.94 10.21
CA TYR A 195 8.20 -14.25 9.57
C TYR A 195 7.21 -15.19 10.26
N ASN A 196 7.22 -15.25 11.59
CA ASN A 196 6.30 -16.06 12.37
C ASN A 196 4.83 -15.65 12.18
N LEU A 197 4.56 -14.34 12.15
CA LEU A 197 3.22 -13.81 11.85
C LEU A 197 2.78 -14.19 10.44
N LYS A 198 3.67 -14.12 9.45
CA LYS A 198 3.37 -14.55 8.07
C LYS A 198 2.93 -16.01 8.02
N VAL A 199 3.68 -16.90 8.67
CA VAL A 199 3.33 -18.34 8.75
C VAL A 199 1.98 -18.57 9.42
N GLN A 200 1.62 -17.77 10.44
CA GLN A 200 0.30 -17.88 11.08
C GLN A 200 -0.83 -17.41 10.18
N VAL A 201 -0.63 -16.29 9.47
CA VAL A 201 -1.58 -15.78 8.48
C VAL A 201 -1.85 -16.84 7.41
N ASP A 202 -0.80 -17.43 6.82
CA ASP A 202 -0.95 -18.45 5.78
C ASP A 202 -1.75 -19.68 6.27
N LYS A 203 -1.55 -20.09 7.53
CA LYS A 203 -2.33 -21.19 8.14
C LYS A 203 -3.81 -20.83 8.31
N LEU A 204 -4.10 -19.60 8.72
CA LEU A 204 -5.47 -19.13 8.88
C LEU A 204 -6.16 -19.01 7.53
N THR A 205 -5.49 -18.47 6.52
CA THR A 205 -5.99 -18.40 5.13
C THR A 205 -6.36 -19.79 4.60
N ASN A 206 -5.48 -20.78 4.75
CA ASN A 206 -5.80 -22.15 4.33
C ASN A 206 -6.99 -22.76 5.08
N SER A 207 -7.15 -22.41 6.36
CA SER A 207 -8.29 -22.88 7.18
C SER A 207 -9.60 -22.23 6.75
N GLU A 208 -9.55 -20.94 6.40
CA GLU A 208 -10.67 -20.18 5.86
C GLU A 208 -11.12 -20.73 4.50
N GLU A 209 -10.19 -21.01 3.59
CA GLU A 209 -10.49 -21.64 2.30
C GLU A 209 -11.23 -22.98 2.48
N LYS A 210 -10.75 -23.83 3.39
CA LYS A 210 -11.40 -25.11 3.68
C LYS A 210 -12.82 -24.95 4.23
N LEU A 211 -13.05 -23.96 5.11
CA LEU A 211 -14.38 -23.67 5.63
C LEU A 211 -15.32 -23.18 4.53
N ASN A 212 -14.83 -22.38 3.59
CA ASN A 212 -15.61 -21.95 2.43
C ASN A 212 -16.00 -23.13 1.53
N ASP A 213 -15.09 -24.08 1.29
CA ASP A 213 -15.40 -25.31 0.57
C ASP A 213 -16.49 -26.13 1.27
N ASP A 214 -16.38 -26.29 2.60
CA ASP A 214 -17.39 -26.98 3.42
C ASP A 214 -18.76 -26.29 3.34
N ILE A 215 -18.80 -24.94 3.35
CA ILE A 215 -20.04 -24.17 3.17
C ILE A 215 -20.68 -24.44 1.80
N VAL A 216 -19.89 -24.49 0.73
CA VAL A 216 -20.38 -24.79 -0.62
C VAL A 216 -21.01 -26.19 -0.66
N VAL A 217 -20.33 -27.20 -0.07
CA VAL A 217 -20.85 -28.56 0.01
C VAL A 217 -22.16 -28.63 0.80
N LEU A 218 -22.24 -27.94 1.95
CA LEU A 218 -23.46 -27.87 2.75
C LEU A 218 -24.63 -27.24 1.98
N ASN A 219 -24.38 -26.19 1.21
CA ASN A 219 -25.40 -25.56 0.37
C ASN A 219 -25.96 -26.53 -0.68
N ILE A 220 -25.09 -27.31 -1.33
CA ILE A 220 -25.52 -28.35 -2.30
C ILE A 220 -26.40 -29.39 -1.62
N HIS A 221 -26.03 -29.86 -0.42
CA HIS A 221 -26.84 -30.81 0.34
C HIS A 221 -28.20 -30.22 0.72
N ILE A 222 -28.24 -28.98 1.18
CA ILE A 222 -29.48 -28.27 1.52
C ILE A 222 -30.40 -28.19 0.31
N ASP A 223 -29.89 -27.86 -0.87
CA ASP A 223 -30.70 -27.79 -2.09
C ASP A 223 -31.22 -29.17 -2.53
N GLY A 224 -30.44 -30.22 -2.31
CA GLY A 224 -30.89 -31.61 -2.47
C GLY A 224 -32.08 -31.95 -1.55
N LEU A 225 -31.98 -31.56 -0.27
CA LEU A 225 -33.06 -31.77 0.71
C LEU A 225 -34.31 -30.96 0.36
N LYS A 226 -34.17 -29.70 -0.06
CA LYS A 226 -35.31 -28.86 -0.52
C LYS A 226 -36.06 -29.53 -1.66
N LYS A 227 -35.35 -30.02 -2.68
CA LYS A 227 -35.96 -30.77 -3.80
C LYS A 227 -36.67 -32.04 -3.32
N GLY A 228 -36.08 -32.75 -2.36
CA GLY A 228 -36.72 -33.92 -1.72
C GLY A 228 -38.04 -33.56 -1.04
N ILE A 229 -38.06 -32.47 -0.27
CA ILE A 229 -39.27 -31.95 0.38
C ILE A 229 -40.33 -31.58 -0.65
N GLU A 230 -39.97 -30.86 -1.71
CA GLU A 230 -40.91 -30.50 -2.79
C GLU A 230 -41.56 -31.73 -3.44
N ASN A 231 -40.77 -32.79 -3.67
CA ASN A 231 -41.30 -34.03 -4.23
C ASN A 231 -42.25 -34.74 -3.27
N LEU A 232 -41.94 -34.77 -1.96
CA LEU A 232 -42.83 -35.33 -0.94
C LEU A 232 -44.14 -34.55 -0.83
N ILE A 233 -44.10 -33.22 -0.91
CA ILE A 233 -45.29 -32.36 -0.93
C ILE A 233 -46.18 -32.72 -2.12
N LYS A 234 -45.61 -32.76 -3.34
CA LYS A 234 -46.35 -33.15 -4.56
C LYS A 234 -47.01 -34.53 -4.42
N ARG A 235 -46.25 -35.51 -3.91
CA ARG A 235 -46.79 -36.86 -3.69
C ARG A 235 -47.89 -36.89 -2.64
N GLY A 236 -47.76 -36.09 -1.58
CA GLY A 236 -48.79 -35.92 -0.56
C GLY A 236 -50.09 -35.37 -1.16
N ASP A 237 -50.00 -34.39 -2.06
CA ASP A 237 -51.17 -33.80 -2.72
C ASP A 237 -51.83 -34.77 -3.71
N GLU A 238 -51.05 -35.56 -4.46
CA GLU A 238 -51.58 -36.66 -5.29
C GLU A 238 -52.36 -37.69 -4.47
N LEU A 239 -51.81 -38.11 -3.32
CA LEU A 239 -52.47 -39.08 -2.45
C LEU A 239 -53.76 -38.54 -1.86
N LYS A 240 -53.81 -37.25 -1.50
CA LYS A 240 -55.06 -36.59 -1.06
C LYS A 240 -56.15 -36.66 -2.13
N LEU A 241 -55.80 -36.39 -3.39
CA LEU A 241 -56.74 -36.49 -4.51
C LEU A 241 -57.25 -37.94 -4.68
N GLN A 242 -56.35 -38.92 -4.65
CA GLN A 242 -56.74 -40.34 -4.75
C GLN A 242 -57.67 -40.77 -3.61
N ILE A 243 -57.42 -40.32 -2.38
CA ILE A 243 -58.31 -40.60 -1.24
C ILE A 243 -59.69 -39.99 -1.46
N ALA A 244 -59.76 -38.75 -1.96
CA ALA A 244 -61.04 -38.09 -2.25
C ALA A 244 -61.87 -38.88 -3.30
N ASP A 245 -61.23 -39.35 -4.36
CA ASP A 245 -61.88 -40.18 -5.39
C ASP A 245 -62.41 -41.50 -4.82
N GLN A 246 -61.63 -42.15 -3.96
CA GLN A 246 -62.06 -43.39 -3.29
C GLN A 246 -63.22 -43.17 -2.32
N LEU A 247 -63.24 -42.04 -1.60
CA LEU A 247 -64.34 -41.68 -0.70
C LEU A 247 -65.65 -41.45 -1.49
N MET A 248 -65.60 -40.70 -2.59
CA MET A 248 -66.78 -40.52 -3.47
C MET A 248 -67.30 -41.85 -4.02
N ALA A 249 -66.39 -42.75 -4.43
CA ALA A 249 -66.78 -44.08 -4.89
C ALA A 249 -67.42 -44.93 -3.78
N LEU A 250 -66.91 -44.82 -2.55
CA LEU A 250 -67.46 -45.50 -1.38
C LEU A 250 -68.87 -45.00 -1.05
N GLU A 251 -69.09 -43.69 -1.01
CA GLU A 251 -70.40 -43.07 -0.78
C GLU A 251 -71.43 -43.57 -1.81
N LYS A 252 -71.08 -43.57 -3.10
CA LYS A 252 -71.93 -44.09 -4.16
C LYS A 252 -72.25 -45.57 -3.99
N ASN A 253 -71.29 -46.38 -3.52
CA ASN A 253 -71.53 -47.79 -3.25
C ASN A 253 -72.42 -47.99 -2.02
N GLN A 254 -72.29 -47.15 -0.98
CA GLN A 254 -73.19 -47.17 0.17
C GLN A 254 -74.64 -46.82 -0.22
N GLU A 255 -74.86 -45.84 -1.09
CA GLU A 255 -76.19 -45.51 -1.63
C GLU A 255 -76.81 -46.69 -2.38
N LYS A 256 -76.04 -47.35 -3.25
CA LYS A 256 -76.50 -48.55 -3.96
C LYS A 256 -76.89 -49.68 -3.00
N LEU A 257 -76.10 -49.92 -1.96
CA LEU A 257 -76.41 -50.94 -0.95
C LEU A 257 -77.69 -50.61 -0.18
N LYS A 258 -77.93 -49.32 0.11
CA LYS A 258 -79.18 -48.87 0.73
C LYS A 258 -80.38 -49.16 -0.16
N MET A 259 -80.32 -48.81 -1.46
CA MET A 259 -81.38 -49.14 -2.42
C MET A 259 -81.66 -50.64 -2.50
N ILE A 260 -80.61 -51.49 -2.50
CA ILE A 260 -80.78 -52.94 -2.51
C ILE A 260 -81.48 -53.42 -1.23
N ARG A 261 -81.12 -52.89 -0.07
CA ARG A 261 -81.76 -53.22 1.20
C ARG A 261 -83.24 -52.82 1.21
N ASP A 262 -83.54 -51.61 0.75
CA ASP A 262 -84.92 -51.12 0.67
C ASP A 262 -85.80 -52.00 -0.25
N ILE A 263 -85.23 -52.62 -1.29
CA ILE A 263 -85.91 -53.59 -2.15
C ILE A 263 -86.15 -54.94 -1.43
N LEU A 264 -85.24 -55.37 -0.58
CA LEU A 264 -85.33 -56.66 0.13
C LEU A 264 -86.27 -56.62 1.34
N ASP A 265 -86.42 -55.45 1.97
CA ASP A 265 -87.21 -55.25 3.20
C ASP A 265 -88.67 -54.78 2.93
N GLY A 266 -89.05 -54.49 1.68
CA GLY A 266 -90.40 -54.05 1.27
C GLY A 266 -91.21 -55.13 0.55
#